data_AF-A0A1I6QQB0-F1
#
_entry.id   AF-A0A1I6QQB0-F1
#
_cell.length_a   1.000
_cell.length_b   1.000
_cell.length_c   1.000
_cell.angle_alpha   90.00
_cell.angle_beta   90.00
_cell.angle_gamma   90.00
#
_symmetry.space_group_name_H-M   'P 1'
#
loop_
_entity.id
_entity.type
_entity.pdbx_description
1 polymer ?
#
loop_
_entity_poly.entity_id
_entity_poly.type
_entity_poly.pdbx_seq_one_letter_code
_entity_poly.pdbx_strand_id
1 'polypeptide(L)'
;MGLFSRLKTGFGMVRRSSHALRVHPKLLIFPLVGGLSGIAFLVTLFGSLYVTDSFFQEPGVVVYGALFVAYLVETFIASFFTAALVAATRTVFEGEEPSIRRALAVAWQRKLPLIIWSLIAAIIGVFIRMIESEGNLVAQIIAGVFAVAWSVMTYFVVPVIVFRNPSLRGMLSESASTFKDTWGESLGAMDTIDMFSFLLALLGLVLGVLTFVVPAGMGAIQLPATVLIGGTAFIFGLLIGKALSGVAKTALDVYATESTAPEFFDDMDFSGVSGDKPPSTGGFGNRFGGSGGGSQI
;
A
#
# COMPACT_ATOMS: atom_id res chain seq x y z
N MET A 1 -15.96 -13.03 12.87
CA MET A 1 -15.32 -13.90 11.84
C MET A 1 -14.07 -14.56 12.42
N GLY A 2 -13.84 -15.85 12.15
CA GLY A 2 -12.66 -16.58 12.66
C GLY A 2 -11.36 -16.19 11.93
N LEU A 3 -10.21 -16.47 12.54
CA LEU A 3 -8.87 -16.20 11.97
C LEU A 3 -8.70 -16.85 10.57
N PHE A 4 -9.22 -18.06 10.39
CA PHE A 4 -9.13 -18.81 9.15
C PHE A 4 -9.89 -18.15 7.98
N SER A 5 -11.07 -17.58 8.24
CA SER A 5 -11.82 -16.90 7.18
C SER A 5 -11.12 -15.62 6.73
N ARG A 6 -10.49 -14.89 7.67
CA ARG A 6 -9.67 -13.70 7.37
C ARG A 6 -8.45 -14.03 6.50
N LEU A 7 -7.75 -15.12 6.81
CA LEU A 7 -6.63 -15.60 6.00
C LEU A 7 -7.09 -16.02 4.59
N LYS A 8 -8.25 -16.68 4.48
CA LYS A 8 -8.84 -17.06 3.19
C LYS A 8 -9.17 -15.82 2.34
N THR A 9 -9.75 -14.78 2.94
CA THR A 9 -10.01 -13.49 2.28
C THR A 9 -8.71 -12.83 1.82
N GLY A 10 -7.71 -12.72 2.70
CA GLY A 10 -6.41 -12.13 2.35
C GLY A 10 -5.68 -12.89 1.24
N PHE A 11 -5.73 -14.23 1.25
CA PHE A 11 -5.21 -15.05 0.15
C PHE A 11 -5.99 -14.83 -1.15
N GLY A 12 -7.31 -14.67 -1.06
CA GLY A 12 -8.17 -14.30 -2.19
C GLY A 12 -7.78 -12.96 -2.83
N MET A 13 -7.43 -11.96 -2.01
CA MET A 13 -6.90 -10.67 -2.46
C MET A 13 -5.56 -10.85 -3.18
N VAL A 14 -4.61 -11.55 -2.56
CA VAL A 14 -3.28 -11.81 -3.15
C VAL A 14 -3.40 -12.52 -4.50
N ARG A 15 -4.24 -13.55 -4.61
CA ARG A 15 -4.44 -14.31 -5.85
C ARG A 15 -4.98 -13.42 -6.98
N ARG A 16 -5.96 -12.56 -6.69
CA ARG A 16 -6.58 -11.68 -7.69
C ARG A 16 -5.67 -10.53 -8.10
N SER A 17 -5.01 -9.88 -7.13
CA SER A 17 -3.97 -8.91 -7.43
C SER A 17 -2.83 -9.52 -8.25
N SER A 18 -2.47 -10.78 -7.98
CA SER A 18 -1.47 -11.52 -8.77
C SER A 18 -1.96 -11.80 -10.19
N HIS A 19 -3.23 -12.13 -10.36
CA HIS A 19 -3.83 -12.30 -11.68
C HIS A 19 -3.79 -10.99 -12.48
N ALA A 20 -4.25 -9.87 -11.90
CA ALA A 20 -4.18 -8.56 -12.53
C ALA A 20 -2.74 -8.16 -12.90
N LEU A 21 -1.76 -8.42 -12.03
CA LEU A 21 -0.34 -8.16 -12.32
C LEU A 21 0.23 -9.06 -13.43
N ARG A 22 -0.22 -10.32 -13.54
CA ARG A 22 0.21 -11.22 -14.62
C ARG A 22 -0.35 -10.78 -15.98
N VAL A 23 -1.58 -10.29 -16.01
CA VAL A 23 -2.19 -9.74 -17.23
C VAL A 23 -1.54 -8.41 -17.60
N HIS A 24 -1.28 -7.53 -16.61
CA HIS A 24 -0.67 -6.22 -16.83
C HIS A 24 0.66 -6.05 -16.06
N PRO A 25 1.76 -6.70 -16.51
CA PRO A 25 3.06 -6.62 -15.83
C PRO A 25 3.66 -5.21 -15.83
N LYS A 26 3.17 -4.32 -16.70
CA LYS A 26 3.55 -2.90 -16.73
C LYS A 26 3.36 -2.19 -15.39
N LEU A 27 2.45 -2.67 -14.53
CA LEU A 27 2.22 -2.12 -13.19
C LEU A 27 3.47 -2.23 -12.28
N LEU A 28 4.37 -3.19 -12.53
CA LEU A 28 5.60 -3.36 -11.75
C LEU A 28 6.62 -2.23 -11.97
N ILE A 29 6.46 -1.42 -13.03
CA ILE A 29 7.37 -0.30 -13.30
C ILE A 29 7.33 0.75 -12.19
N PHE A 30 6.15 0.97 -11.56
CA PHE A 30 5.97 2.02 -10.57
C PHE A 30 6.76 1.74 -9.28
N PRO A 31 6.62 0.57 -8.62
CA PRO A 31 7.46 0.27 -7.46
C PRO A 31 8.93 0.14 -7.83
N LEU A 32 9.28 -0.32 -9.05
CA LEU A 32 10.67 -0.43 -9.50
C LEU A 32 11.33 0.95 -9.59
N VAL A 33 10.73 1.86 -10.36
CA VAL A 33 11.28 3.21 -10.56
C VAL A 33 11.22 4.00 -9.24
N GLY A 34 10.21 3.79 -8.41
CA GLY A 34 10.14 4.37 -7.06
C GLY A 34 11.28 3.91 -6.16
N GLY A 35 11.55 2.60 -6.10
CA GLY A 35 12.67 2.06 -5.33
C GLY A 35 14.03 2.57 -5.82
N LEU A 36 14.24 2.59 -7.15
CA LEU A 36 15.47 3.13 -7.74
C LEU A 36 15.63 4.63 -7.46
N SER A 37 14.55 5.40 -7.50
CA SER A 37 14.55 6.83 -7.20
C SER A 37 14.93 7.10 -5.75
N GLY A 38 14.40 6.33 -4.80
CA GLY A 38 14.77 6.44 -3.39
C GLY A 38 16.24 6.09 -3.14
N ILE A 39 16.72 4.96 -3.70
CA ILE A 39 18.13 4.58 -3.61
C ILE A 39 19.04 5.68 -4.17
N ALA A 40 18.73 6.20 -5.37
CA ALA A 40 19.52 7.27 -5.98
C ALA A 40 19.55 8.53 -5.11
N PHE A 41 18.42 8.88 -4.50
CA PHE A 41 18.34 10.01 -3.58
C PHE A 41 19.17 9.80 -2.31
N LEU A 42 19.07 8.64 -1.65
CA LEU A 42 19.87 8.32 -0.46
C LEU A 42 21.37 8.32 -0.76
N VAL A 43 21.78 7.71 -1.88
CA VAL A 43 23.19 7.71 -2.32
C VAL A 43 23.68 9.13 -2.55
N THR A 44 22.85 9.98 -3.17
CA THR A 44 23.22 11.40 -3.40
C THR A 44 23.33 12.17 -2.09
N LEU A 45 22.33 12.03 -1.20
CA LEU A 45 22.28 12.76 0.07
C LEU A 45 23.43 12.35 1.00
N PHE A 46 23.56 11.05 1.30
CA PHE A 46 24.58 10.56 2.22
C PHE A 46 25.98 10.55 1.58
N GLY A 47 26.07 10.33 0.27
CA GLY A 47 27.33 10.47 -0.47
C GLY A 47 27.86 11.89 -0.42
N SER A 48 26.99 12.90 -0.57
CA SER A 48 27.38 14.31 -0.41
C SER A 48 27.89 14.59 1.01
N LEU A 49 27.18 14.15 2.05
CA LEU A 49 27.57 14.37 3.44
C LEU A 49 28.90 13.69 3.82
N TYR A 50 29.19 12.55 3.20
CA TYR A 50 30.46 11.85 3.35
C TYR A 50 31.59 12.63 2.68
N VAL A 51 31.40 13.11 1.45
CA VAL A 51 32.42 13.87 0.70
C VAL A 51 32.73 15.22 1.34
N THR A 52 31.77 15.85 2.00
CA THR A 52 31.95 17.16 2.65
C THR A 52 32.42 17.09 4.10
N ASP A 53 32.78 15.90 4.61
CA ASP A 53 33.14 15.61 6.02
C ASP A 53 32.08 16.06 7.05
N SER A 54 30.90 16.51 6.60
CA SER A 54 29.84 17.05 7.46
C SER A 54 29.23 15.98 8.36
N PHE A 55 29.32 14.71 7.93
CA PHE A 55 28.91 13.56 8.73
C PHE A 55 29.81 13.34 9.97
N PHE A 56 31.10 13.66 9.88
CA PHE A 56 32.09 13.36 10.93
C PHE A 56 32.37 14.55 11.85
N GLN A 57 32.20 15.79 11.38
CA GLN A 57 32.57 16.99 12.16
C GLN A 57 31.42 17.62 12.96
N GLU A 58 30.17 17.56 12.48
CA GLU A 58 28.99 18.19 13.09
C GLU A 58 27.82 17.18 13.22
N PRO A 59 28.00 16.08 13.98
CA PRO A 59 27.11 14.91 13.91
C PRO A 59 25.71 15.13 14.47
N GLY A 60 25.45 16.23 15.19
CA GLY A 60 24.14 16.49 15.79
C GLY A 60 23.13 17.00 14.77
N VAL A 61 23.09 18.31 14.58
CA VAL A 61 22.02 18.98 13.83
C VAL A 61 22.00 18.60 12.35
N VAL A 62 23.17 18.51 11.72
CA VAL A 62 23.28 18.20 10.28
C VAL A 62 22.77 16.79 9.98
N VAL A 63 23.15 15.79 10.79
CA VAL A 63 22.73 14.40 10.59
C VAL A 63 21.25 14.22 10.88
N TYR A 64 20.71 14.81 11.96
CA TYR A 64 19.27 14.76 12.23
C TYR A 64 18.45 15.48 11.16
N GLY A 65 18.93 16.64 10.68
CA GLY A 65 18.33 17.35 9.56
C GLY A 65 18.33 16.52 8.27
N ALA A 66 19.46 15.87 7.96
CA ALA A 66 19.59 14.97 6.82
C ALA A 66 18.66 13.75 6.93
N LEU A 67 18.54 13.13 8.12
CA LEU A 67 17.62 12.01 8.35
C LEU A 67 16.16 12.44 8.20
N PHE A 68 15.80 13.64 8.67
CA PHE A 68 14.46 14.19 8.49
C PHE A 68 14.15 14.43 7.01
N VAL A 69 15.06 15.09 6.28
CA VAL A 69 14.94 15.30 4.83
C VAL A 69 14.90 13.97 4.09
N ALA A 70 15.72 13.00 4.50
CA ALA A 70 15.72 11.67 3.94
C ALA A 70 14.34 11.03 4.07
N TYR A 71 13.80 10.99 5.29
CA TYR A 71 12.48 10.40 5.55
C TYR A 71 11.36 11.11 4.79
N LEU A 72 11.37 12.45 4.77
CA LEU A 72 10.36 13.24 4.06
C LEU A 72 10.38 12.95 2.57
N VAL A 73 11.54 13.04 1.93
CA VAL A 73 11.67 12.84 0.48
C VAL A 73 11.41 11.39 0.10
N GLU A 74 11.88 10.41 0.88
CA GLU A 74 11.55 9.00 0.69
C GLU A 74 10.05 8.75 0.78
N THR A 75 9.38 9.35 1.77
CA THR A 75 7.92 9.22 1.91
C THR A 75 7.20 9.84 0.71
N PHE A 76 7.68 10.98 0.21
CA PHE A 76 7.13 11.60 -1.00
C PHE A 76 7.34 10.72 -2.24
N ILE A 77 8.56 10.23 -2.48
CA ILE A 77 8.87 9.33 -3.60
C ILE A 77 7.98 8.09 -3.55
N ALA A 78 7.93 7.41 -2.40
CA ALA A 78 7.11 6.22 -2.21
C ALA A 78 5.63 6.51 -2.46
N SER A 79 5.11 7.62 -1.92
CA SER A 79 3.69 7.99 -2.08
C SER A 79 3.37 8.39 -3.53
N PHE A 80 4.30 9.05 -4.22
CA PHE A 80 4.15 9.46 -5.62
C PHE A 80 4.06 8.26 -6.57
N PHE A 81 4.98 7.30 -6.44
CA PHE A 81 4.93 6.10 -7.28
C PHE A 81 3.79 5.16 -6.89
N THR A 82 3.40 5.13 -5.61
CA THR A 82 2.17 4.45 -5.19
C THR A 82 0.93 5.12 -5.80
N ALA A 83 0.86 6.45 -5.84
CA ALA A 83 -0.24 7.17 -6.47
C ALA A 83 -0.33 6.86 -7.97
N ALA A 84 0.81 6.77 -8.67
CA ALA A 84 0.84 6.36 -10.06
C ALA A 84 0.39 4.90 -10.25
N LEU A 85 0.82 3.98 -9.38
CA LEU A 85 0.36 2.59 -9.38
C LEU A 85 -1.16 2.50 -9.17
N VAL A 86 -1.70 3.25 -8.21
CA VAL A 86 -3.15 3.31 -7.95
C VAL A 86 -3.90 3.81 -9.18
N ALA A 87 -3.43 4.90 -9.79
CA ALA A 87 -4.04 5.45 -11.01
C ALA A 87 -4.01 4.46 -12.19
N ALA A 88 -2.89 3.74 -12.37
CA ALA A 88 -2.80 2.71 -13.42
C ALA A 88 -3.67 1.49 -13.12
N THR A 89 -3.76 1.09 -11.85
CA THR A 89 -4.61 -0.02 -11.41
C THR A 89 -6.08 0.31 -11.64
N ARG A 90 -6.48 1.56 -11.42
CA ARG A 90 -7.84 2.02 -11.73
C ARG A 90 -8.20 1.81 -13.20
N THR A 91 -7.31 2.16 -14.12
CA THR A 91 -7.48 1.91 -15.56
C THR A 91 -7.62 0.42 -15.87
N VAL A 92 -6.85 -0.44 -15.19
CA VAL A 92 -6.97 -1.90 -15.31
C VAL A 92 -8.34 -2.40 -14.85
N PHE A 93 -8.91 -1.82 -13.80
CA PHE A 93 -10.25 -2.19 -13.33
C PHE A 93 -11.40 -1.69 -14.21
N GLU A 94 -11.09 -0.80 -15.16
CA GLU A 94 -12.02 -0.28 -16.16
C GLU A 94 -11.92 -1.09 -17.49
N GLY A 95 -11.13 -2.17 -17.53
CA GLY A 95 -10.90 -2.99 -18.73
C GLY A 95 -9.97 -2.34 -19.76
N GLU A 96 -9.28 -1.27 -19.38
CA GLU A 96 -8.40 -0.51 -20.26
C GLU A 96 -6.91 -0.87 -20.06
N GLU A 97 -6.11 -0.67 -21.12
CA GLU A 97 -4.67 -0.87 -21.05
C GLU A 97 -3.98 0.23 -20.23
N PRO A 98 -3.23 -0.10 -19.15
CA PRO A 98 -2.60 0.91 -18.30
C PRO A 98 -1.44 1.60 -19.03
N SER A 99 -1.48 2.93 -19.08
CA SER A 99 -0.41 3.77 -19.62
C SER A 99 0.45 4.38 -18.50
N ILE A 100 1.75 4.09 -18.52
CA ILE A 100 2.74 4.60 -17.55
C ILE A 100 2.75 6.13 -17.51
N ARG A 101 2.79 6.78 -18.67
CA ARG A 101 2.83 8.25 -18.78
C ARG A 101 1.58 8.90 -18.18
N ARG A 102 0.41 8.36 -18.50
CA ARG A 102 -0.87 8.87 -17.98
C ARG A 102 -0.96 8.71 -16.47
N ALA A 103 -0.57 7.55 -15.93
CA ALA A 103 -0.53 7.29 -14.50
C ALA A 103 0.43 8.23 -13.74
N LEU A 104 1.64 8.45 -14.27
CA LEU A 104 2.58 9.43 -13.70
C LEU A 104 2.04 10.86 -13.77
N ALA A 105 1.34 11.23 -14.84
CA ALA A 105 0.71 12.54 -14.96
C ALA A 105 -0.40 12.74 -13.92
N VAL A 106 -1.22 11.71 -13.64
CA VAL A 106 -2.22 11.74 -12.56
C VAL A 106 -1.55 11.95 -11.21
N ALA A 107 -0.50 11.18 -10.90
CA ALA A 107 0.26 11.37 -9.65
C ALA A 107 0.85 12.79 -9.54
N TRP A 108 1.36 13.35 -10.65
CA TRP A 108 1.92 14.71 -10.69
C TRP A 108 0.88 15.82 -10.45
N GLN A 109 -0.36 15.61 -10.85
CA GLN A 109 -1.47 16.52 -10.52
C GLN A 109 -1.76 16.52 -9.01
N ARG A 110 -1.43 15.44 -8.30
CA ARG A 110 -1.60 15.29 -6.85
C ARG A 110 -0.34 15.57 -6.02
N LYS A 111 0.72 16.12 -6.63
CA LYS A 111 2.01 16.33 -5.94
C LYS A 111 1.91 17.16 -4.66
N LEU A 112 1.04 18.18 -4.62
CA LEU A 112 0.91 19.04 -3.43
C LEU A 112 0.31 18.26 -2.24
N PRO A 113 -0.85 17.59 -2.36
CA PRO A 113 -1.34 16.66 -1.34
C PRO A 113 -0.31 15.60 -0.92
N LEU A 114 0.46 15.04 -1.86
CA LEU A 114 1.49 14.05 -1.56
C LEU A 114 2.68 14.63 -0.76
N ILE A 115 3.13 15.85 -1.08
CA ILE A 115 4.16 16.56 -0.31
C ILE A 115 3.67 16.83 1.11
N ILE A 116 2.44 17.33 1.24
CA ILE A 116 1.82 17.57 2.54
C ILE A 116 1.77 16.26 3.34
N TRP A 117 1.27 15.19 2.74
CA TRP A 117 1.21 13.87 3.38
C TRP A 117 2.59 13.43 3.85
N SER A 118 3.62 13.57 3.01
CA SER A 118 4.98 13.21 3.36
C SER A 118 5.53 14.02 4.55
N LEU A 119 5.18 15.31 4.63
CA LEU A 119 5.55 16.16 5.76
C LEU A 119 4.84 15.72 7.05
N ILE A 120 3.54 15.46 7.00
CA ILE A 120 2.77 14.96 8.15
C ILE A 120 3.35 13.64 8.64
N ALA A 121 3.60 12.70 7.72
CA ALA A 121 4.18 11.41 8.04
C ALA A 121 5.60 11.53 8.62
N ALA A 122 6.42 12.47 8.12
CA ALA A 122 7.76 12.73 8.65
C ALA A 122 7.72 13.26 10.08
N ILE A 123 6.86 14.25 10.33
CA ILE A 123 6.68 14.83 11.66
C ILE A 123 6.21 13.75 12.64
N ILE A 124 5.22 12.94 12.26
CA ILE A 124 4.67 11.89 13.12
C ILE A 124 5.68 10.76 13.34
N GLY A 125 6.46 10.41 12.31
CA GLY A 125 7.56 9.45 12.44
C GLY A 125 8.63 9.88 13.46
N VAL A 126 8.87 11.19 13.59
CA VAL A 126 9.75 11.73 14.65
C VAL A 126 9.09 11.63 16.02
N PHE A 127 7.80 11.99 16.14
CA PHE A 127 7.06 11.91 17.40
C PHE A 127 6.99 10.48 17.95
N ILE A 128 6.74 9.48 17.11
CA ILE A 128 6.69 8.07 17.53
C ILE A 128 8.03 7.66 18.16
N ARG A 129 9.15 7.99 17.51
CA ARG A 129 10.50 7.67 18.04
C ARG A 129 10.80 8.35 19.36
N MET A 130 10.31 9.58 19.57
CA MET A 130 10.47 10.29 20.83
C MET A 130 9.74 9.55 21.96
N ILE A 131 8.51 9.09 21.73
CA ILE A 131 7.71 8.36 22.74
C ILE A 131 8.35 7.00 23.08
N GLU A 132 8.85 6.27 22.08
CA GLU A 132 9.48 4.96 22.28
C GLU A 132 10.76 5.02 23.13
N SER A 133 11.43 6.19 23.19
CA SER A 133 12.70 6.36 23.90
C SER A 133 12.59 6.40 25.43
N GLU A 134 11.38 6.55 26.00
CA GLU A 134 11.19 6.76 27.44
C GLU A 134 11.17 5.47 28.29
N GLY A 135 11.22 4.27 27.67
CA GLY A 135 11.39 2.99 28.37
C GLY A 135 10.26 2.54 29.34
N ASN A 136 9.22 3.36 29.54
CA ASN A 136 8.10 3.07 30.44
C ASN A 136 7.05 2.17 29.76
N LEU A 137 6.58 1.13 30.46
CA LEU A 137 5.53 0.22 29.99
C LEU A 137 4.24 0.97 29.58
N VAL A 138 3.88 2.05 30.30
CA VAL A 138 2.72 2.88 29.94
C VAL A 138 2.94 3.60 28.60
N ALA A 139 4.14 4.14 28.37
CA ALA A 139 4.49 4.78 27.10
C ALA A 139 4.44 3.78 25.94
N GLN A 140 4.87 2.54 26.15
CA GLN A 140 4.80 1.47 25.16
C GLN A 140 3.36 1.09 24.79
N ILE A 141 2.46 1.01 25.77
CA ILE A 141 1.03 0.74 25.51
C ILE A 141 0.43 1.89 24.69
N ILE A 142 0.69 3.13 25.08
CA ILE A 142 0.19 4.32 24.35
C ILE A 142 0.74 4.35 22.93
N ALA A 143 2.04 4.10 22.75
CA ALA A 143 2.68 4.02 21.44
C ALA A 143 2.06 2.91 20.57
N GLY A 144 1.78 1.74 21.16
CA GLY A 144 1.12 0.64 20.47
C GLY A 144 -0.30 1.00 20.00
N VAL A 145 -1.11 1.60 20.87
CA VAL A 145 -2.47 2.06 20.51
C VAL A 145 -2.41 3.13 19.42
N PHE A 146 -1.48 4.08 19.55
CA PHE A 146 -1.27 5.13 18.55
C PHE A 146 -0.83 4.54 17.20
N ALA A 147 0.08 3.56 17.19
CA ALA A 147 0.54 2.90 15.98
C ALA A 147 -0.61 2.19 15.23
N VAL A 148 -1.50 1.53 15.97
CA VAL A 148 -2.71 0.90 15.40
C VAL A 148 -3.68 1.95 14.84
N ALA A 149 -3.95 3.02 15.60
CA ALA A 149 -4.82 4.10 15.13
C ALA A 149 -4.23 4.78 13.88
N TRP A 150 -2.92 5.00 13.87
CA TRP A 150 -2.18 5.58 12.76
C TRP A 150 -2.25 4.69 11.52
N SER A 151 -2.06 3.37 11.65
CA SER A 151 -2.13 2.46 10.51
C SER A 151 -3.53 2.47 9.87
N VAL A 152 -4.58 2.46 10.68
CA VAL A 152 -5.98 2.58 10.25
C VAL A 152 -6.22 3.89 9.51
N MET A 153 -5.83 5.02 10.12
CA MET A 153 -6.05 6.35 9.55
C MET A 153 -5.31 6.55 8.23
N THR A 154 -4.18 5.87 8.03
CA THR A 154 -3.27 6.13 6.90
C THR A 154 -3.33 5.10 5.79
N TYR A 155 -4.04 3.99 6.01
CA TYR A 155 -4.07 2.84 5.11
C TYR A 155 -4.47 3.20 3.66
N PHE A 156 -5.47 4.07 3.50
CA PHE A 156 -6.05 4.49 2.22
C PHE A 156 -5.67 5.93 1.83
N VAL A 157 -4.73 6.58 2.51
CA VAL A 157 -4.40 8.00 2.24
C VAL A 157 -3.99 8.23 0.79
N VAL A 158 -3.16 7.35 0.22
CA VAL A 158 -2.72 7.51 -1.18
C VAL A 158 -3.88 7.30 -2.18
N PRO A 159 -4.69 6.22 -2.10
CA PRO A 159 -5.92 6.10 -2.89
C PRO A 159 -6.86 7.30 -2.78
N VAL A 160 -7.14 7.76 -1.56
CA VAL A 160 -7.96 8.95 -1.29
C VAL A 160 -7.38 10.19 -1.96
N ILE A 161 -6.06 10.42 -1.86
CA ILE A 161 -5.38 11.53 -2.55
C ILE A 161 -5.58 11.45 -4.07
N VAL A 162 -5.44 10.27 -4.66
CA VAL A 162 -5.55 10.06 -6.10
C VAL A 162 -6.97 10.34 -6.59
N PHE A 163 -7.95 9.68 -5.97
CA PHE A 163 -9.34 9.68 -6.45
C PHE A 163 -10.14 10.91 -6.02
N ARG A 164 -9.88 11.44 -4.82
CA ARG A 164 -10.77 12.44 -4.19
C ARG A 164 -10.16 13.83 -4.09
N ASN A 165 -8.84 13.97 -4.26
CA ASN A 165 -8.11 15.24 -4.15
C ASN A 165 -8.50 16.05 -2.89
N PRO A 166 -8.39 15.45 -1.70
CA PRO A 166 -8.94 16.01 -0.48
C PRO A 166 -8.16 17.24 0.00
N SER A 167 -8.77 17.97 0.94
CA SER A 167 -8.05 18.94 1.76
C SER A 167 -7.09 18.26 2.75
N LEU A 168 -6.23 19.05 3.40
CA LEU A 168 -5.29 18.61 4.45
C LEU A 168 -5.92 17.67 5.49
N ARG A 169 -7.07 18.06 6.03
CA ARG A 169 -7.78 17.27 7.05
C ARG A 169 -8.58 16.14 6.41
N GLY A 170 -9.13 16.40 5.22
CA GLY A 170 -9.91 15.44 4.45
C GLY A 170 -9.15 14.14 4.19
N MET A 171 -7.84 14.19 3.88
CA MET A 171 -7.11 12.97 3.51
C MET A 171 -7.10 11.90 4.60
N LEU A 172 -6.99 12.31 5.87
CA LEU A 172 -6.95 11.38 7.01
C LEU A 172 -8.35 10.93 7.40
N SER A 173 -9.32 11.85 7.44
CA SER A 173 -10.69 11.50 7.78
C SER A 173 -11.35 10.60 6.74
N GLU A 174 -11.14 10.88 5.46
CA GLU A 174 -11.67 10.06 4.37
C GLU A 174 -10.96 8.70 4.31
N SER A 175 -9.64 8.65 4.53
CA SER A 175 -8.92 7.37 4.61
C SER A 175 -9.43 6.51 5.77
N ALA A 176 -9.68 7.10 6.94
CA ALA A 176 -10.25 6.40 8.08
C ALA A 176 -11.70 5.93 7.82
N SER A 177 -12.52 6.73 7.13
CA SER A 177 -13.87 6.33 6.67
C SER A 177 -13.77 5.15 5.71
N THR A 178 -13.01 5.28 4.62
CA THR A 178 -12.79 4.18 3.67
C THR A 178 -12.32 2.91 4.38
N PHE A 179 -11.43 3.05 5.36
CA PHE A 179 -10.98 1.93 6.17
C PHE A 179 -12.12 1.26 6.94
N LYS A 180 -12.92 2.06 7.64
CA LYS A 180 -14.07 1.56 8.41
C LYS A 180 -15.08 0.88 7.50
N ASP A 181 -15.37 1.47 6.35
CA ASP A 181 -16.34 0.97 5.37
C ASP A 181 -15.84 -0.30 4.69
N THR A 182 -14.52 -0.49 4.60
CA THR A 182 -13.93 -1.70 4.00
C THR A 182 -13.67 -2.81 5.01
N TRP A 183 -13.26 -2.50 6.24
CA TRP A 183 -12.65 -3.46 7.18
C TRP A 183 -13.24 -3.41 8.60
N GLY A 184 -14.31 -2.65 8.86
CA GLY A 184 -14.78 -2.25 10.19
C GLY A 184 -14.92 -3.37 11.25
N GLU A 185 -15.41 -4.56 10.88
CA GLU A 185 -15.54 -5.71 11.81
C GLU A 185 -14.39 -6.73 11.71
N SER A 186 -13.49 -6.56 10.74
CA SER A 186 -12.49 -7.55 10.34
C SER A 186 -11.04 -7.13 10.63
N LEU A 187 -10.83 -6.25 11.62
CA LEU A 187 -9.55 -5.65 12.06
C LEU A 187 -8.30 -6.57 12.12
N GLY A 188 -8.45 -7.89 12.17
CA GLY A 188 -7.34 -8.85 12.13
C GLY A 188 -6.96 -9.39 10.75
N ALA A 189 -7.43 -8.80 9.65
CA ALA A 189 -7.06 -9.19 8.29
C ALA A 189 -5.99 -8.29 7.64
N MET A 190 -5.70 -7.12 8.25
CA MET A 190 -4.73 -6.12 7.77
C MET A 190 -3.35 -6.71 7.49
N ASP A 191 -2.93 -7.69 8.28
CA ASP A 191 -1.57 -8.25 8.19
C ASP A 191 -1.40 -9.26 7.05
N THR A 192 -2.44 -9.72 6.35
CA THR A 192 -2.27 -10.87 5.45
C THR A 192 -1.44 -10.56 4.20
N ILE A 193 -1.61 -9.38 3.61
CA ILE A 193 -0.87 -8.96 2.40
C ILE A 193 0.58 -8.57 2.75
N ASP A 194 0.77 -7.86 3.86
CA ASP A 194 2.09 -7.47 4.33
C ASP A 194 2.86 -8.69 4.89
N MET A 195 2.18 -9.65 5.53
CA MET A 195 2.74 -10.95 5.91
C MET A 195 3.14 -11.78 4.68
N PHE A 196 2.32 -11.82 3.63
CA PHE A 196 2.70 -12.53 2.39
C PHE A 196 3.91 -11.88 1.72
N SER A 197 3.96 -10.54 1.68
CA SER A 197 5.09 -9.77 1.16
C SER A 197 6.35 -10.00 2.01
N PHE A 198 6.20 -10.04 3.34
CA PHE A 198 7.28 -10.37 4.28
C PHE A 198 7.80 -11.79 4.07
N LEU A 199 6.91 -12.79 3.91
CA LEU A 199 7.31 -14.17 3.63
C LEU A 199 8.05 -14.29 2.28
N LEU A 200 7.64 -13.53 1.26
CA LEU A 200 8.31 -13.51 -0.03
C LEU A 200 9.69 -12.84 0.06
N ALA A 201 9.80 -11.74 0.80
CA ALA A 201 11.08 -11.10 1.10
C ALA A 201 11.99 -12.01 1.93
N LEU A 202 11.44 -12.72 2.93
CA LEU A 202 12.15 -13.70 3.75
C LEU A 202 12.65 -14.87 2.90
N LEU A 203 11.86 -15.35 1.94
CA LEU A 203 12.30 -16.35 0.97
C LEU A 203 13.48 -15.83 0.14
N GLY A 204 13.41 -14.60 -0.35
CA GLY A 204 14.53 -13.94 -1.04
C GLY A 204 15.80 -13.86 -0.16
N LEU A 205 15.63 -13.53 1.12
CA LEU A 205 16.71 -13.52 2.10
C LEU A 205 17.29 -14.92 2.32
N VAL A 206 16.45 -15.94 2.49
CA VAL A 206 16.87 -17.33 2.65
C VAL A 206 17.63 -17.81 1.41
N LEU A 207 17.15 -17.51 0.21
CA LEU A 207 17.87 -17.81 -1.03
C LEU A 207 19.22 -17.07 -1.10
N GLY A 208 19.29 -15.83 -0.63
CA GLY A 208 20.55 -15.10 -0.47
C GLY A 208 21.52 -15.76 0.51
N VAL A 209 21.04 -16.18 1.69
CA VAL A 209 21.85 -16.90 2.67
C VAL A 209 22.30 -18.26 2.13
N LEU A 210 21.43 -19.00 1.45
CA LEU A 210 21.77 -20.30 0.86
C LEU A 210 22.81 -20.15 -0.26
N THR A 211 22.67 -19.16 -1.13
CA THR A 211 23.66 -18.86 -2.19
C THR A 211 24.98 -18.34 -1.61
N PHE A 212 24.97 -17.78 -0.40
CA PHE A 212 26.18 -17.40 0.32
C PHE A 212 26.84 -18.59 1.04
N VAL A 213 26.07 -19.47 1.69
CA VAL A 213 26.58 -20.52 2.59
C VAL A 213 26.85 -21.84 1.88
N VAL A 214 25.99 -22.26 0.94
CA VAL A 214 26.08 -23.57 0.29
C VAL A 214 27.30 -23.72 -0.63
N PRO A 215 27.67 -22.72 -1.46
CA PRO A 215 28.87 -22.82 -2.28
C PRO A 215 30.13 -22.30 -1.56
N ALA A 216 30.27 -22.59 -0.26
CA ALA A 216 31.45 -22.25 0.52
C ALA A 216 32.73 -22.71 -0.19
N GLY A 217 33.62 -21.76 -0.53
CA GLY A 217 34.86 -22.03 -1.27
C GLY A 217 34.97 -21.37 -2.65
N MET A 218 33.96 -20.64 -3.13
CA MET A 218 34.01 -19.91 -4.41
C MET A 218 34.90 -18.64 -4.42
N GLY A 219 35.59 -18.34 -3.32
CA GLY A 219 36.53 -17.23 -3.24
C GLY A 219 35.92 -15.89 -3.65
N ALA A 220 36.59 -15.15 -4.53
CA ALA A 220 36.18 -13.81 -4.97
C ALA A 220 34.81 -13.75 -5.69
N ILE A 221 34.27 -14.87 -6.16
CA ILE A 221 33.01 -14.93 -6.93
C ILE A 221 31.78 -15.08 -6.01
N GLN A 222 31.97 -15.52 -4.76
CA GLN A 222 30.89 -15.83 -3.82
C GLN A 222 30.05 -14.61 -3.45
N LEU A 223 30.70 -13.48 -3.14
CA LEU A 223 30.02 -12.22 -2.81
C LEU A 223 29.24 -11.65 -4.01
N PRO A 224 29.83 -11.49 -5.22
CA PRO A 224 29.10 -11.08 -6.41
C PRO A 224 27.90 -11.99 -6.73
N ALA A 225 28.06 -13.31 -6.65
CA ALA A 225 26.97 -14.26 -6.91
C ALA A 225 25.82 -14.14 -5.90
N THR A 226 26.14 -13.95 -4.62
CA THR A 226 25.16 -13.76 -3.55
C THR A 226 24.36 -12.47 -3.74
N VAL A 227 25.05 -11.36 -4.04
CA VAL A 227 24.41 -10.07 -4.28
C VAL A 227 23.54 -10.13 -5.53
N LEU A 228 24.03 -10.76 -6.60
CA LEU A 228 23.30 -10.86 -7.85
C LEU A 228 22.08 -11.79 -7.74
N ILE A 229 22.20 -12.96 -7.12
CA ILE A 229 21.09 -13.93 -7.08
C ILE A 229 20.15 -13.61 -5.90
N GLY A 230 20.69 -13.53 -4.69
CA GLY A 230 19.94 -13.26 -3.48
C GLY A 230 19.38 -11.84 -3.45
N GLY A 231 20.19 -10.84 -3.80
CA GLY A 231 19.76 -9.44 -3.85
C GLY A 231 18.68 -9.20 -4.90
N THR A 232 18.83 -9.75 -6.11
CA THR A 232 17.78 -9.62 -7.14
C THR A 232 16.50 -10.33 -6.74
N ALA A 233 16.56 -11.55 -6.20
CA ALA A 233 15.36 -12.26 -5.74
C ALA A 233 14.65 -11.51 -4.59
N PHE A 234 15.42 -10.96 -3.65
CA PHE A 234 14.91 -10.15 -2.56
C PHE A 234 14.22 -8.87 -3.05
N ILE A 235 14.89 -8.09 -3.90
CA ILE A 235 14.33 -6.86 -4.48
C ILE A 235 13.07 -7.20 -5.29
N PHE A 236 13.12 -8.25 -6.12
CA PHE A 236 11.96 -8.66 -6.92
C PHE A 236 10.76 -9.05 -6.05
N GLY A 237 11.00 -9.78 -4.95
CA GLY A 237 9.98 -10.11 -3.96
C GLY A 237 9.35 -8.86 -3.32
N LEU A 238 10.17 -7.88 -2.94
CA LEU A 238 9.68 -6.60 -2.41
C LEU A 238 8.81 -5.84 -3.44
N LEU A 239 9.25 -5.79 -4.69
CA LEU A 239 8.54 -5.09 -5.77
C LEU A 239 7.17 -5.72 -6.04
N ILE A 240 7.10 -7.05 -6.11
CA ILE A 240 5.84 -7.78 -6.24
C ILE A 240 4.93 -7.50 -5.05
N GLY A 241 5.45 -7.56 -3.82
CA GLY A 241 4.66 -7.27 -2.62
C GLY A 241 4.06 -5.87 -2.63
N LYS A 242 4.86 -4.86 -2.98
CA LYS A 242 4.40 -3.46 -3.12
C LYS A 242 3.32 -3.33 -4.20
N ALA A 243 3.50 -3.98 -5.35
CA ALA A 243 2.51 -3.96 -6.42
C ALA A 243 1.20 -4.65 -6.02
N LEU A 244 1.27 -5.84 -5.43
CA LEU A 244 0.11 -6.59 -4.94
C LEU A 244 -0.68 -5.79 -3.90
N SER A 245 0.02 -5.15 -2.96
CA SER A 245 -0.57 -4.28 -1.95
C SER A 245 -1.25 -3.06 -2.57
N GLY A 246 -0.59 -2.38 -3.51
CA GLY A 246 -1.19 -1.26 -4.25
C GLY A 246 -2.45 -1.66 -5.01
N VAL A 247 -2.43 -2.80 -5.72
CA VAL A 247 -3.58 -3.31 -6.46
C VAL A 247 -4.75 -3.66 -5.52
N ALA A 248 -4.49 -4.39 -4.44
CA ALA A 248 -5.51 -4.78 -3.47
C ALA A 248 -6.14 -3.56 -2.78
N LYS A 249 -5.32 -2.59 -2.34
CA LYS A 249 -5.81 -1.35 -1.73
C LYS A 249 -6.65 -0.52 -2.70
N THR A 250 -6.28 -0.52 -3.97
CA THR A 250 -7.09 0.17 -5.00
C THR A 250 -8.44 -0.52 -5.18
N ALA A 251 -8.46 -1.86 -5.27
CA ALA A 251 -9.71 -2.62 -5.46
C ALA A 251 -10.69 -2.35 -4.31
N LEU A 252 -10.16 -2.31 -3.10
CA LEU A 252 -10.91 -2.02 -1.89
C LEU A 252 -11.45 -0.59 -1.83
N ASP A 253 -10.65 0.40 -2.21
CA ASP A 253 -11.11 1.80 -2.26
C ASP A 253 -12.21 2.00 -3.30
N VAL A 254 -12.07 1.36 -4.48
CA VAL A 254 -13.10 1.36 -5.52
C VAL A 254 -14.39 0.73 -5.00
N TYR A 255 -14.32 -0.46 -4.39
CA TYR A 255 -15.49 -1.13 -3.83
C TYR A 255 -16.17 -0.27 -2.75
N ALA A 256 -15.39 0.31 -1.83
CA ALA A 256 -15.93 1.17 -0.77
C ALA A 256 -16.63 2.43 -1.29
N THR A 257 -16.24 2.90 -2.48
CA THR A 257 -16.79 4.13 -3.08
C THR A 257 -17.96 3.84 -4.03
N GLU A 258 -17.88 2.75 -4.78
CA GLU A 258 -18.79 2.47 -5.90
C GLU A 258 -19.76 1.32 -5.61
N SER A 259 -19.55 0.56 -4.54
CA SER A 259 -20.33 -0.63 -4.17
C SER A 259 -20.40 -1.69 -5.28
N THR A 260 -19.45 -1.65 -6.23
CA THR A 260 -19.30 -2.59 -7.34
C THR A 260 -17.96 -3.29 -7.21
N ALA A 261 -17.95 -4.59 -7.54
CA ALA A 261 -16.71 -5.33 -7.62
C ALA A 261 -15.91 -4.84 -8.84
N PRO A 262 -14.64 -4.43 -8.66
CA PRO A 262 -13.78 -4.07 -9.78
C PRO A 262 -13.38 -5.33 -10.57
N GLU A 263 -13.04 -5.14 -11.84
CA GLU A 263 -12.56 -6.24 -12.70
C GLU A 263 -11.42 -7.01 -12.04
N PHE A 264 -11.37 -8.33 -12.25
CA PHE A 264 -10.53 -9.31 -11.54
C PHE A 264 -10.96 -9.63 -10.10
N PHE A 265 -11.94 -8.91 -9.54
CA PHE A 265 -12.46 -9.14 -8.19
C PHE A 265 -13.96 -9.47 -8.13
N ASP A 266 -14.62 -9.67 -9.27
CA ASP A 266 -16.06 -9.94 -9.40
C ASP A 266 -16.57 -11.14 -8.57
N ASP A 267 -15.73 -12.14 -8.38
CA ASP A 267 -16.02 -13.37 -7.64
C ASP A 267 -15.65 -13.26 -6.14
N MET A 268 -15.34 -12.08 -5.64
CA MET A 268 -15.07 -11.84 -4.23
C MET A 268 -16.34 -11.41 -3.50
N ASP A 269 -16.64 -12.12 -2.40
CA ASP A 269 -17.64 -11.65 -1.45
C ASP A 269 -17.05 -10.52 -0.61
N PHE A 270 -17.27 -9.29 -1.08
CA PHE A 270 -16.89 -8.08 -0.36
C PHE A 270 -17.83 -7.75 0.81
N SER A 271 -19.05 -8.31 0.87
CA SER A 271 -19.99 -8.07 1.98
C SER A 271 -19.51 -8.69 3.28
N GLY A 272 -18.84 -9.85 3.19
CA GLY A 272 -18.09 -10.42 4.31
C GLY A 272 -16.85 -9.61 4.74
N VAL A 273 -16.43 -8.61 3.95
CA VAL A 273 -15.26 -7.77 4.22
C VAL A 273 -15.69 -6.39 4.75
N SER A 274 -16.66 -5.75 4.09
CA SER A 274 -17.18 -4.39 4.37
C SER A 274 -18.10 -4.30 5.59
N GLY A 275 -18.55 -5.43 6.15
CA GLY A 275 -19.48 -5.43 7.28
C GLY A 275 -20.93 -5.09 6.90
N ASP A 276 -21.23 -4.92 5.61
CA ASP A 276 -22.60 -4.74 5.14
C ASP A 276 -23.36 -6.06 5.06
N LYS A 277 -24.61 -6.03 5.54
CA LYS A 277 -25.57 -7.10 5.29
C LYS A 277 -25.93 -7.11 3.79
N PRO A 278 -26.11 -8.29 3.18
CA PRO A 278 -26.50 -8.38 1.78
C PRO A 278 -27.80 -7.58 1.54
N PRO A 279 -27.94 -6.94 0.36
CA PRO A 279 -29.16 -6.21 0.02
C PRO A 279 -30.35 -7.17 0.13
N SER A 280 -31.35 -6.78 0.91
CA SER A 280 -32.60 -7.52 0.99
C SER A 280 -33.23 -7.54 -0.40
N THR A 281 -33.12 -8.66 -1.11
CA THR A 281 -34.01 -8.99 -2.21
C THR A 281 -35.40 -9.28 -1.62
N GLY A 282 -36.07 -8.22 -1.15
CA GLY A 282 -37.49 -8.19 -0.85
C GLY A 282 -38.23 -7.95 -2.16
N GLY A 283 -38.87 -9.01 -2.66
CA GLY A 283 -39.45 -9.06 -3.99
C GLY A 283 -40.36 -7.88 -4.34
N PHE A 284 -40.04 -7.24 -5.46
CA PHE A 284 -40.97 -6.44 -6.23
C PHE A 284 -41.96 -7.39 -6.92
N GLY A 285 -42.98 -7.81 -6.17
CA GLY A 285 -44.03 -8.71 -6.63
C GLY A 285 -45.39 -8.21 -6.16
N ASN A 286 -45.97 -7.28 -6.93
CA ASN A 286 -47.40 -7.03 -7.15
C ASN A 286 -47.71 -5.53 -7.28
N ARG A 287 -47.60 -5.03 -8.50
CA ARG A 287 -48.48 -3.96 -8.98
C ARG A 287 -48.75 -4.24 -10.46
N PHE A 288 -50.01 -4.05 -10.84
CA PHE A 288 -50.64 -4.30 -12.16
C PHE A 288 -51.33 -5.65 -12.35
N GLY A 289 -52.57 -5.70 -11.83
CA GLY A 289 -53.60 -6.64 -12.24
C GLY A 289 -54.96 -5.94 -12.29
N GLY A 290 -55.31 -5.42 -13.47
CA GLY A 290 -56.67 -5.31 -14.02
C GLY A 290 -57.72 -4.45 -13.29
N SER A 291 -57.82 -3.17 -13.66
CA SER A 291 -59.11 -2.45 -13.67
C SER A 291 -59.70 -2.52 -15.08
N GLY A 292 -60.86 -3.14 -15.26
CA GLY A 292 -61.56 -3.10 -16.54
C GLY A 292 -62.86 -3.89 -16.57
N GLY A 293 -63.98 -3.17 -16.61
CA GLY A 293 -65.20 -3.62 -17.30
C GLY A 293 -66.35 -4.12 -16.42
N GLY A 294 -67.25 -3.22 -16.04
CA GLY A 294 -68.58 -3.56 -15.54
C GLY A 294 -69.56 -2.43 -15.83
N SER A 295 -70.23 -2.50 -16.98
CA SER A 295 -71.27 -1.57 -17.43
C SER A 295 -72.57 -2.34 -17.69
N GLN A 296 -73.70 -1.82 -17.16
CA GLN A 296 -75.11 -2.11 -17.52
C GLN A 296 -75.52 -3.58 -17.22
N ILE A 297 -76.56 -3.90 -16.45
CA ILE A 297 -77.97 -3.46 -16.49
C ILE A 297 -78.53 -3.53 -15.06
#